data_AF-A0A7S1QJ71-F1
#
_entry.id   AF-A0A7S1QJ71-F1
#
_cell.length_a   1.000
_cell.length_b   1.000
_cell.length_c   1.000
_cell.angle_alpha   90.00
_cell.angle_beta   90.00
_cell.angle_gamma   90.00
#
_symmetry.space_group_name_H-M   'P 1'
#
loop_
_entity.id
_entity.type
_entity.pdbx_description
1 polymer ?
#
loop_
_entity_poly.entity_id
_entity_poly.type
_entity_poly.pdbx_seq_one_letter_code
_entity_poly.pdbx_strand_id
1 'polypeptide(L)'
;GRKRDDSRDHRRQGDARDPPRDRSRSRGRGGDRDRDRDRGEARRRSNSRGRVEGGNINFKGKEVISKLEGPNDKHCYRAFCEVTKSNGVKVTAAGPWEGDKRSAQRDEDELLRAFGQGGAEALFKKKSELFRKRHGR
;
A
#
# COMPACT_ATOMS: atom_id res chain seq x y z
N GLY A 1 2.99 -52.21 25.53
CA GLY A 1 2.97 -51.34 26.72
C GLY A 1 4.29 -50.60 26.83
N ARG A 2 4.23 -49.27 27.05
CA ARG A 2 5.16 -48.44 27.86
C ARG A 2 4.75 -46.97 27.67
N LYS A 3 3.99 -46.48 28.66
CA LYS A 3 3.71 -45.07 28.92
C LYS A 3 5.02 -44.36 29.30
N ARG A 4 5.22 -43.13 28.83
CA ARG A 4 6.15 -42.16 29.44
C ARG A 4 5.44 -40.83 29.56
N ASP A 5 4.90 -40.62 30.75
CA ASP A 5 4.69 -39.33 31.38
C ASP A 5 6.03 -38.61 31.49
N ASP A 6 6.10 -37.35 31.09
CA ASP A 6 7.14 -36.43 31.55
C ASP A 6 6.49 -35.04 31.74
N SER A 7 6.09 -34.81 32.98
CA SER A 7 5.58 -33.54 33.49
C SER A 7 6.77 -32.64 33.78
N ARG A 8 6.83 -31.45 33.16
CA ARG A 8 7.77 -30.39 33.56
C ARG A 8 7.05 -29.12 33.99
N ASP A 9 6.92 -29.04 35.30
CA ASP A 9 7.44 -27.97 36.13
C ASP A 9 7.33 -26.49 35.70
N HIS A 10 6.45 -25.81 36.43
CA HIS A 10 6.78 -24.74 37.39
C HIS A 10 7.31 -23.37 36.89
N ARG A 11 6.38 -22.40 36.91
CA ARG A 11 6.42 -21.11 37.65
C ARG A 11 7.73 -20.28 37.68
N ARG A 12 7.69 -19.11 37.04
CA ARG A 12 8.32 -17.82 37.44
C ARG A 12 7.31 -16.73 37.03
N GLN A 13 6.62 -15.93 37.86
CA GLN A 13 6.90 -15.19 39.10
C GLN A 13 8.14 -14.28 39.05
N GLY A 14 7.90 -12.99 39.29
CA GLY A 14 8.87 -11.90 39.40
C GLY A 14 9.14 -11.21 38.05
N ASP A 15 9.14 -9.89 37.89
CA ASP A 15 9.28 -8.86 38.91
C ASP A 15 8.82 -7.49 38.39
N ALA A 16 8.34 -6.66 39.30
CA ALA A 16 7.87 -5.31 39.07
C ALA A 16 9.01 -4.41 38.55
N ARG A 17 8.72 -3.58 37.54
CA ARG A 17 9.52 -2.39 37.26
C ARG A 17 8.61 -1.17 37.20
N ASP A 18 8.69 -0.36 38.26
CA ASP A 18 8.30 1.03 38.33
C ASP A 18 8.63 1.82 37.05
N PRO A 19 7.70 2.63 36.53
CA PRO A 19 8.07 3.87 35.86
C PRO A 19 8.08 5.03 36.88
N PRO A 20 9.16 5.83 36.94
CA PRO A 20 9.23 6.97 37.83
C PRO A 20 8.24 8.08 37.46
N ARG A 21 7.75 8.72 38.52
CA ARG A 21 6.93 9.94 38.56
C ARG A 21 7.61 11.15 37.89
N ASP A 22 6.77 11.91 37.19
CA ASP A 22 6.54 13.36 37.33
C ASP A 22 7.74 14.30 37.12
N ARG A 23 7.64 15.20 36.11
CA ARG A 23 7.93 16.64 36.27
C ARG A 23 7.73 17.44 34.97
N SER A 24 7.07 18.59 35.14
CA SER A 24 7.21 19.83 34.34
C SER A 24 6.37 19.91 33.06
N ARG A 25 5.19 20.55 33.05
CA ARG A 25 4.98 22.01 33.01
C ARG A 25 6.03 22.75 32.17
N SER A 26 5.71 22.98 30.89
CA SER A 26 6.24 24.11 30.13
C SER A 26 5.08 24.86 29.46
N ARG A 27 4.57 25.85 30.19
CA ARG A 27 3.90 27.02 29.62
C ARG A 27 4.97 27.87 28.91
N GLY A 28 4.72 28.21 27.66
CA GLY A 28 5.39 29.30 26.92
C GLY A 28 4.65 29.43 25.59
N ARG A 29 3.73 30.37 25.36
CA ARG A 29 3.78 31.84 25.45
C ARG A 29 4.83 32.46 24.54
N GLY A 30 4.36 32.90 23.36
CA GLY A 30 4.87 34.06 22.63
C GLY A 30 6.07 33.81 21.73
N GLY A 31 5.97 34.23 20.47
CA GLY A 31 7.12 34.26 19.57
C GLY A 31 6.77 34.49 18.12
N ASP A 32 6.09 35.59 17.81
CA ASP A 32 6.11 36.23 16.50
C ASP A 32 7.54 36.30 15.96
N ARG A 33 7.78 35.67 14.81
CA ARG A 33 8.90 36.00 13.93
C ARG A 33 8.47 35.84 12.49
N ASP A 34 8.08 36.97 11.94
CA ASP A 34 8.15 37.30 10.53
C ASP A 34 9.48 36.81 9.95
N ARG A 35 9.40 35.88 9.00
CA ARG A 35 10.44 35.67 8.00
C ARG A 35 9.77 35.56 6.66
N ASP A 36 9.59 36.74 6.06
CA ASP A 36 9.67 36.92 4.63
C ASP A 36 10.81 36.10 4.06
N ARG A 37 10.44 35.08 3.32
CA ARG A 37 11.33 34.38 2.42
C ARG A 37 10.64 34.28 1.08
N ASP A 38 10.78 35.37 0.34
CA ASP A 38 10.83 35.38 -1.11
C ASP A 38 11.60 34.16 -1.60
N ARG A 39 10.87 33.19 -2.15
CA ARG A 39 11.43 32.14 -2.99
C ARG A 39 10.44 31.80 -4.10
N GLY A 40 10.57 32.61 -5.15
CA GLY A 40 10.41 32.27 -6.56
C GLY A 40 9.60 31.04 -6.90
N GLU A 41 8.47 31.29 -7.56
CA GLU A 41 8.19 30.73 -8.88
C GLU A 41 8.44 29.23 -9.08
N ALA A 42 7.88 28.39 -8.21
CA ALA A 42 7.57 27.03 -8.60
C ALA A 42 6.22 27.07 -9.32
N ARG A 43 6.29 27.21 -10.66
CA ARG A 43 5.23 26.92 -11.62
C ARG A 43 4.45 25.70 -11.14
N ARG A 44 3.33 25.94 -10.46
CA ARG A 44 2.31 24.93 -10.21
C ARG A 44 1.72 24.63 -11.57
N ARG A 45 2.38 23.74 -12.32
CA ARG A 45 1.69 22.85 -13.25
C ARG A 45 0.74 22.06 -12.37
N SER A 46 -0.41 22.67 -12.13
CA SER A 46 -1.65 22.01 -11.76
C SER A 46 -1.99 21.09 -12.92
N ASN A 47 -1.23 20.01 -13.07
CA ASN A 47 -1.69 18.84 -13.77
C ASN A 47 -2.72 18.26 -12.81
N SER A 48 -3.94 18.78 -12.95
CA SER A 48 -5.16 18.19 -12.47
C SER A 48 -5.04 16.69 -12.64
N ARG A 49 -4.69 16.01 -11.54
CA ARG A 49 -4.93 14.60 -11.34
C ARG A 49 -6.45 14.47 -11.28
N GLY A 50 -7.05 14.55 -12.47
CA GLY A 50 -8.40 14.07 -12.73
C GLY A 50 -8.39 12.63 -12.27
N ARG A 51 -8.93 12.44 -11.08
CA ARG A 51 -9.23 11.18 -10.44
C ARG A 51 -10.32 10.53 -11.27
N VAL A 52 -9.93 9.92 -12.39
CA VAL A 52 -10.80 9.00 -13.13
C VAL A 52 -10.74 7.68 -12.38
N GLU A 53 -11.79 7.44 -11.60
CA GLU A 53 -12.13 6.12 -11.09
C GLU A 53 -12.30 5.22 -12.32
N GLY A 54 -11.33 4.35 -12.62
CA GLY A 54 -11.34 3.48 -13.79
C GLY A 54 -10.90 4.14 -15.09
N GLY A 55 -9.60 4.43 -15.23
CA GLY A 55 -9.04 4.91 -16.48
C GLY A 55 -8.74 3.75 -17.44
N ASN A 56 -9.42 3.71 -18.59
CA ASN A 56 -8.96 2.95 -19.75
C ASN A 56 -7.71 3.63 -20.29
N ILE A 57 -6.53 3.08 -20.01
CA ILE A 57 -5.27 3.64 -20.53
C ILE A 57 -4.86 2.84 -21.75
N ASN A 58 -4.81 3.48 -22.90
CA ASN A 58 -4.39 2.84 -24.14
C ASN A 58 -2.87 2.98 -24.28
N PHE A 59 -2.12 1.95 -23.88
CA PHE A 59 -0.66 1.94 -24.01
C PHE A 59 -0.27 1.17 -25.27
N LYS A 60 0.22 1.89 -26.29
CA LYS A 60 0.77 1.30 -27.53
C LYS A 60 -0.18 0.27 -28.19
N GLY A 61 -1.47 0.57 -28.26
CA GLY A 61 -2.48 -0.32 -28.85
C GLY A 61 -2.89 -1.52 -27.98
N LYS A 62 -2.44 -1.57 -26.72
CA LYS A 62 -2.88 -2.54 -25.73
C LYS A 62 -3.80 -1.82 -24.74
N GLU A 63 -5.03 -2.30 -24.68
CA GLU A 63 -6.04 -1.81 -23.74
C GLU A 63 -5.79 -2.43 -22.36
N VAL A 64 -5.59 -1.56 -21.35
CA VAL A 64 -5.64 -1.97 -19.95
C VAL A 64 -6.82 -1.28 -19.27
N ILE A 65 -7.67 -2.10 -18.68
CA ILE A 65 -8.77 -1.69 -17.81
C ILE A 65 -8.26 -1.87 -16.38
N SER A 66 -8.24 -0.79 -15.61
CA SER A 66 -7.90 -0.85 -14.18
C SER A 66 -9.09 -0.42 -13.34
N LYS A 67 -9.28 -1.10 -12.21
CA LYS A 67 -10.30 -0.75 -11.22
C LYS A 67 -9.84 -1.17 -9.83
N LEU A 68 -10.38 -0.49 -8.83
CA LEU A 68 -10.34 -0.96 -7.44
C LEU A 68 -11.53 -1.86 -7.15
N GLU A 69 -11.23 -3.06 -6.68
CA GLU A 69 -12.24 -3.99 -6.18
C GLU A 69 -12.36 -3.86 -4.66
N GLY A 70 -13.59 -3.82 -4.16
CA GLY A 70 -13.90 -3.84 -2.73
C GLY A 70 -14.84 -2.71 -2.27
N PRO A 71 -15.18 -2.68 -0.97
CA PRO A 71 -14.67 -3.58 0.07
C PRO A 71 -15.23 -5.02 -0.04
N ASN A 72 -14.43 -6.01 0.38
CA ASN A 72 -14.92 -7.39 0.61
C ASN A 72 -15.53 -7.53 2.02
N ASP A 73 -15.96 -8.75 2.40
CA ASP A 73 -16.55 -9.03 3.72
C ASP A 73 -15.63 -8.72 4.91
N LYS A 74 -14.32 -8.54 4.67
CA LYS A 74 -13.32 -8.16 5.67
C LYS A 74 -12.97 -6.67 5.62
N HIS A 75 -13.76 -5.87 4.90
CA HIS A 75 -13.49 -4.45 4.63
C HIS A 75 -12.15 -4.19 3.94
N CYS A 76 -11.64 -5.15 3.17
CA CYS A 76 -10.41 -5.00 2.40
C CYS A 76 -10.70 -4.62 0.94
N TYR A 77 -9.75 -3.93 0.33
CA TYR A 77 -9.75 -3.49 -1.07
C TYR A 77 -8.60 -4.15 -1.83
N ARG A 78 -8.69 -4.31 -3.15
CA ARG A 78 -7.55 -4.74 -3.96
C ARG A 78 -7.53 -4.02 -5.30
N ALA A 79 -6.35 -3.86 -5.85
CA ALA A 79 -6.20 -3.45 -7.25
C ALA A 79 -6.61 -4.60 -8.19
N PHE A 80 -7.32 -4.29 -9.25
CA PHE A 80 -7.65 -5.22 -10.32
C PHE A 80 -7.31 -4.59 -11.67
N CYS A 81 -6.55 -5.30 -12.49
CA CYS A 81 -6.22 -4.89 -13.84
C CYS A 81 -6.59 -6.00 -14.81
N GLU A 82 -7.26 -5.65 -15.91
CA GLU A 82 -7.52 -6.51 -17.06
C GLU A 82 -6.76 -5.96 -18.25
N VAL A 83 -5.99 -6.82 -18.92
CA VAL A 83 -5.17 -6.47 -20.08
C VAL A 83 -5.61 -7.32 -21.25
N THR A 84 -5.88 -6.68 -22.38
CA THR A 84 -6.11 -7.36 -23.65
C THR A 84 -4.78 -7.51 -24.39
N LYS A 85 -4.35 -8.75 -24.64
CA LYS A 85 -3.15 -9.05 -25.44
C LYS A 85 -3.43 -8.78 -26.93
N SER A 86 -2.37 -8.73 -27.73
CA SER A 86 -2.46 -8.51 -29.19
C SER A 86 -3.25 -9.59 -29.95
N ASN A 87 -3.37 -10.79 -29.38
CA ASN A 87 -4.19 -11.87 -29.92
C ASN A 87 -5.67 -11.82 -29.46
N GLY A 88 -6.11 -10.72 -28.84
CA GLY A 88 -7.46 -10.55 -28.30
C GLY A 88 -7.71 -11.27 -26.97
N VAL A 89 -6.74 -12.04 -26.46
CA VAL A 89 -6.89 -12.75 -25.18
C VAL A 89 -6.79 -11.76 -24.02
N LYS A 90 -7.86 -11.71 -23.22
CA LYS A 90 -7.92 -10.96 -21.97
C LYS A 90 -7.23 -11.73 -20.85
N VAL A 91 -6.35 -11.06 -20.12
CA VAL A 91 -5.69 -11.61 -18.94
C VAL A 91 -5.83 -10.65 -17.78
N THR A 92 -6.08 -11.20 -16.59
CA THR A 92 -6.35 -10.41 -15.39
C THR A 92 -5.20 -10.52 -14.39
N ALA A 93 -4.95 -9.42 -13.70
CA ALA A 93 -3.99 -9.29 -12.63
C ALA A 93 -4.64 -8.56 -11.46
N ALA A 94 -4.97 -9.32 -10.42
CA ALA A 94 -5.37 -8.76 -9.13
C ALA A 94 -4.14 -8.61 -8.23
N GLY A 95 -4.08 -7.52 -7.48
CA GLY A 95 -3.16 -7.30 -6.37
C GLY A 95 -3.61 -8.00 -5.08
N PRO A 96 -2.80 -7.92 -4.02
CA PRO A 96 -3.16 -8.40 -2.68
C PRO A 96 -4.32 -7.59 -2.08
N TRP A 97 -4.99 -8.18 -1.08
CA TRP A 97 -6.05 -7.50 -0.32
C TRP A 97 -5.46 -6.57 0.74
N GLU A 98 -5.90 -5.33 0.71
CA GLU A 98 -5.45 -4.20 1.52
C GLU A 98 -6.51 -3.77 2.51
N GLY A 99 -6.11 -3.45 3.75
CA GLY A 99 -7.03 -2.94 4.76
C GLY A 99 -7.59 -1.54 4.48
N ASP A 100 -7.02 -0.82 3.50
CA ASP A 100 -7.46 0.53 3.15
C ASP A 100 -7.45 0.79 1.63
N LYS A 101 -8.42 1.59 1.16
CA LYS A 101 -8.58 1.92 -0.27
C LYS A 101 -7.34 2.63 -0.84
N ARG A 102 -6.58 3.38 -0.02
CA ARG A 102 -5.43 4.16 -0.48
C ARG A 102 -4.22 3.27 -0.78
N SER A 103 -3.99 2.23 0.01
CA SER A 103 -2.96 1.22 -0.25
C SER A 103 -3.30 0.43 -1.51
N ALA A 104 -4.57 0.02 -1.69
CA ALA A 104 -5.00 -0.63 -2.92
C ALA A 104 -4.83 0.28 -4.16
N GLN A 105 -5.11 1.58 -4.04
CA GLN A 105 -4.90 2.56 -5.11
C GLN A 105 -3.42 2.67 -5.51
N ARG A 106 -2.51 2.65 -4.52
CA ARG A 106 -1.06 2.64 -4.81
C ARG A 106 -0.63 1.40 -5.55
N ASP A 107 -1.17 0.24 -5.17
CA ASP A 107 -0.90 -1.02 -5.86
C ASP A 107 -1.43 -0.97 -7.31
N GLU A 108 -2.59 -0.35 -7.55
CA GLU A 108 -3.12 -0.09 -8.89
C GLU A 108 -2.19 0.80 -9.72
N ASP A 109 -1.74 1.93 -9.16
CA ASP A 109 -0.80 2.85 -9.82
C ASP A 109 0.51 2.15 -10.17
N GLU A 110 1.02 1.28 -9.27
CA GLU A 110 2.24 0.50 -9.50
C GLU A 110 2.07 -0.53 -10.63
N LEU A 111 0.93 -1.21 -10.70
CA LEU A 111 0.61 -2.17 -11.76
C LEU A 111 0.47 -1.48 -13.12
N LEU A 112 -0.23 -0.35 -13.17
CA LEU A 112 -0.37 0.47 -14.38
C LEU A 112 0.98 1.01 -14.86
N ARG A 113 1.81 1.48 -13.94
CA ARG A 113 3.16 1.96 -14.27
C ARG A 113 4.03 0.84 -14.84
N ALA A 114 4.00 -0.35 -14.24
CA ALA A 114 4.74 -1.51 -14.73
C ALA A 114 4.25 -1.93 -16.12
N PHE A 115 2.93 -1.91 -16.35
CA PHE A 115 2.34 -2.17 -17.66
C PHE A 115 2.82 -1.17 -18.72
N GLY A 116 2.85 0.13 -18.40
CA GLY A 116 3.36 1.16 -19.31
C GLY A 116 4.85 0.98 -19.68
N GLN A 117 5.65 0.34 -18.81
CA GLN A 117 7.08 0.13 -19.02
C GLN A 117 7.40 -1.13 -19.83
N GLY A 118 6.76 -2.26 -19.51
CA GLY A 118 7.09 -3.56 -20.12
C GLY A 118 5.89 -4.41 -20.51
N GLY A 119 4.70 -3.81 -20.60
CA GLY A 119 3.46 -4.49 -20.96
C GLY A 119 3.03 -5.54 -19.94
N ALA A 120 2.37 -6.61 -20.43
CA ALA A 120 1.79 -7.64 -19.59
C ALA A 120 2.83 -8.34 -18.71
N GLU A 121 4.03 -8.64 -19.22
CA GLU A 121 5.08 -9.32 -18.45
C GLU A 121 5.54 -8.51 -17.24
N ALA A 122 5.79 -7.20 -17.44
CA ALA A 122 6.17 -6.32 -16.35
C ALA A 122 5.04 -6.17 -15.31
N LEU A 123 3.78 -6.13 -15.76
CA LEU A 123 2.62 -6.13 -14.86
C LEU A 123 2.52 -7.42 -14.03
N PHE A 124 2.75 -8.60 -14.62
CA PHE A 124 2.76 -9.86 -13.88
C PHE A 124 3.95 -9.96 -12.92
N LYS A 125 5.13 -9.50 -13.33
CA LYS A 125 6.29 -9.39 -12.45
C LYS A 125 5.97 -8.51 -11.25
N LYS A 126 5.38 -7.34 -11.49
CA LYS A 126 5.03 -6.39 -10.44
C LYS A 126 3.96 -6.93 -9.50
N LYS A 127 2.94 -7.61 -10.03
CA LYS A 127 1.95 -8.37 -9.22
C LYS A 127 2.67 -9.33 -8.27
N SER A 128 3.57 -10.16 -8.79
CA SER A 128 4.31 -11.12 -7.96
C SER A 128 5.16 -10.45 -6.87
N GLU A 129 5.78 -9.30 -7.17
CA GLU A 129 6.51 -8.50 -6.17
C GLU A 129 5.59 -7.97 -5.06
N LEU A 130 4.40 -7.45 -5.41
CA LEU A 130 3.42 -6.97 -4.42
C LEU A 130 2.96 -8.08 -3.48
N PHE A 131 2.67 -9.27 -4.02
CA PHE A 131 2.33 -10.43 -3.19
C PHE A 131 3.50 -10.86 -2.31
N ARG A 132 4.73 -10.91 -2.83
CA ARG A 132 5.91 -11.28 -2.04
C ARG A 132 6.16 -10.30 -0.90
N LYS A 133 6.03 -9.00 -1.13
CA LYS A 133 6.23 -7.97 -0.11
C LYS A 133 5.26 -8.10 1.07
N ARG A 134 4.05 -8.65 0.83
CA ARG A 134 2.99 -8.74 1.84
C ARG A 134 2.82 -10.13 2.45
N HIS A 135 3.11 -11.19 1.70
CA HIS A 135 2.97 -12.59 2.13
C HIS A 135 4.30 -13.29 2.41
N GLY A 136 5.44 -12.74 1.96
CA GLY A 136 6.76 -13.23 2.32
C GLY A 136 7.11 -12.82 3.74
N ARG A 137 6.63 -13.60 4.72
CA ARG A 137 7.26 -13.71 6.03
C ARG A 137 8.49 -14.59 5.94
#